data_AF-Q6N4N9-F1
#
_entry.id   AF-Q6N4N9-F1
#
_cell.length_a   1.000
_cell.length_b   1.000
_cell.length_c   1.000
_cell.angle_alpha   90.00
_cell.angle_beta   90.00
_cell.angle_gamma   90.00
#
_symmetry.space_group_name_H-M   'P 1'
#
loop_
_entity.id
_entity.type
_entity.pdbx_description
1 polymer ?
#
loop_
_entity_poly.entity_id
_entity_poly.type
_entity_poly.pdbx_seq_one_letter_code
_entity_poly.pdbx_strand_id
1 'polypeptide(L)'
;MPLPLNDQSVPAQLQAASGGIDWQRRALLFGAAATAGAAALGLSPASAAVRRPSLRSGIDRSARVSAARLDAEVAKAFPLFNAPAILPAFDAATAGAQVDVDLHRIVTTTRVPETGERLTVSGLLAVPAGKTGELPLLSWQHGTILSFDQVPSNLTKLADPAYQLSDTADSLETLFNVQRFAARGYAVIAADYVGKGPFRNGRGESYVVKDVSVQTCLDMLAAGEVAMKSLGLRPSKLFLHGWSQGALNTQWLHQALRRRSRPIAATAVDSPFNDLNEAWSYWAGAQSFALPAGMTSYPALPNWISLCMIVALGSYELNYRLSGLLDSAIRPEYRAMARKYWGDYKVVADPQQPFPTCSDLLVPGFFERATDDRNSAFLRHLAANRASYWRYDSPIRFHYGLADEALHPAMVYRALSAGGHQAVGIPTATASHRATFLAALYGDAASLGGAENVPSWFGKF
;
A
#
# COMPACT_ATOMS: atom_id res chain seq x y z
N MET A 1 -15.19 48.28 31.67
CA MET A 1 -16.05 49.15 30.84
C MET A 1 -15.62 50.59 31.06
N PRO A 2 -15.48 51.47 30.04
CA PRO A 2 -15.93 51.36 28.64
C PRO A 2 -14.82 51.50 27.56
N LEU A 3 -15.21 51.17 26.32
CA LEU A 3 -14.57 51.27 24.97
C LEU A 3 -14.49 52.75 24.45
N PRO A 4 -13.94 53.14 23.26
CA PRO A 4 -13.81 52.37 21.99
C PRO A 4 -12.63 52.65 20.99
N LEU A 5 -12.50 51.71 20.03
CA LEU A 5 -12.15 51.77 18.57
C LEU A 5 -11.19 52.85 18.01
N ASN A 6 -10.11 52.42 17.31
CA ASN A 6 -10.12 52.40 15.83
C ASN A 6 -8.96 51.61 15.18
N ASP A 7 -9.33 51.14 13.99
CA ASP A 7 -8.70 50.36 12.91
C ASP A 7 -7.33 50.86 12.39
N GLN A 8 -6.44 49.95 11.96
CA GLN A 8 -5.60 50.03 10.74
C GLN A 8 -4.90 48.67 10.44
N SER A 9 -5.51 47.92 9.51
CA SER A 9 -4.93 47.14 8.39
C SER A 9 -3.49 46.58 8.46
N VAL A 10 -3.36 45.24 8.36
CA VAL A 10 -2.14 44.51 7.93
C VAL A 10 -2.48 43.67 6.68
N PRO A 11 -1.60 43.57 5.66
CA PRO A 11 -1.96 43.03 4.35
C PRO A 11 -2.18 41.52 4.34
N ALA A 12 -3.24 41.10 3.64
CA ALA A 12 -3.54 39.71 3.33
C ALA A 12 -2.57 39.17 2.27
N GLN A 13 -1.51 38.49 2.69
CA GLN A 13 -0.67 37.64 1.83
C GLN A 13 0.15 36.70 2.71
N LEU A 14 -0.46 35.62 3.22
CA LEU A 14 0.23 34.42 3.76
C LEU A 14 -0.74 33.27 4.12
N GLN A 15 -1.83 33.11 3.36
CA GLN A 15 -2.73 31.96 3.47
C GLN A 15 -3.17 31.51 2.08
N ALA A 16 -2.29 30.80 1.36
CA ALA A 16 -2.66 29.95 0.22
C ALA A 16 -1.44 29.11 -0.21
N ALA A 17 -1.05 28.14 0.60
CA ALA A 17 -0.16 27.06 0.18
C ALA A 17 -0.38 25.79 1.01
N SER A 18 -1.64 25.45 1.27
CA SER A 18 -2.02 24.08 1.62
C SER A 18 -2.54 23.44 0.34
N GLY A 19 -1.72 22.60 -0.30
CA GLY A 19 -2.11 21.82 -1.47
C GLY A 19 -3.21 20.82 -1.11
N GLY A 20 -4.45 21.31 -1.05
CA GLY A 20 -5.63 20.48 -1.10
C GLY A 20 -5.76 19.91 -2.51
N ILE A 21 -6.01 18.61 -2.60
CA ILE A 21 -6.39 17.97 -3.86
C ILE A 21 -7.64 18.69 -4.38
N ASP A 22 -7.51 19.38 -5.50
CA ASP A 22 -8.61 20.12 -6.13
C ASP A 22 -9.57 19.11 -6.79
N TRP A 23 -10.66 18.81 -6.09
CA TRP A 23 -11.68 17.83 -6.48
C TRP A 23 -12.72 18.39 -7.47
N GLN A 24 -12.55 19.59 -8.03
CA GLN A 24 -13.61 20.29 -8.78
C GLN A 24 -13.50 20.30 -10.32
N ARG A 25 -12.71 19.45 -10.97
CA ARG A 25 -12.73 19.38 -12.46
C ARG A 25 -12.84 17.97 -13.01
N ARG A 26 -14.07 17.46 -13.11
CA ARG A 26 -14.40 16.36 -14.04
C ARG A 26 -15.78 16.57 -14.65
N ALA A 27 -15.79 17.04 -15.90
CA ALA A 27 -16.91 16.89 -16.81
C ALA A 27 -16.42 16.17 -18.08
N LEU A 28 -17.09 15.04 -18.34
CA LEU A 28 -17.46 14.46 -19.64
C LEU A 28 -16.36 14.07 -20.64
N LEU A 29 -16.42 12.80 -21.08
CA LEU A 29 -16.78 12.47 -22.47
C LEU A 29 -17.22 10.99 -22.53
N PHE A 30 -18.50 10.79 -22.85
CA PHE A 30 -19.11 9.52 -23.22
C PHE A 30 -18.97 9.30 -24.74
N GLY A 31 -18.63 8.08 -25.14
CA GLY A 31 -18.80 7.59 -26.51
C GLY A 31 -19.99 6.61 -26.55
N ALA A 32 -20.94 6.90 -27.44
CA ALA A 32 -22.25 6.28 -27.55
C ALA A 32 -22.24 4.85 -28.14
N ALA A 33 -23.22 4.04 -27.73
CA ALA A 33 -23.88 3.08 -28.62
C ALA A 33 -25.32 2.83 -28.15
N ALA A 34 -26.24 2.88 -29.12
CA ALA A 34 -27.68 2.99 -28.97
C ALA A 34 -28.38 1.68 -28.59
N THR A 35 -29.55 1.85 -27.98
CA THR A 35 -30.57 0.84 -27.69
C THR A 35 -31.31 0.35 -28.94
N ALA A 36 -31.57 -0.95 -29.03
CA ALA A 36 -32.69 -1.52 -29.77
C ALA A 36 -33.33 -2.66 -28.96
N GLY A 37 -34.66 -2.64 -28.91
CA GLY A 37 -35.51 -3.39 -27.99
C GLY A 37 -35.66 -4.89 -28.24
N ALA A 38 -36.32 -5.51 -27.27
CA ALA A 38 -36.50 -6.94 -27.08
C ALA A 38 -37.49 -7.61 -28.04
N ALA A 39 -37.23 -8.89 -28.32
CA ALA A 39 -38.26 -9.92 -28.50
C ALA A 39 -37.71 -11.27 -28.00
N ALA A 40 -38.41 -11.86 -27.04
CA ALA A 40 -38.07 -13.13 -26.44
C ALA A 40 -38.65 -14.30 -27.25
N LEU A 41 -37.82 -15.28 -27.60
CA LEU A 41 -38.26 -16.66 -27.88
C LEU A 41 -37.23 -17.62 -27.28
N GLY A 42 -37.73 -18.52 -26.44
CA GLY A 42 -36.93 -19.41 -25.61
C GLY A 42 -36.31 -20.56 -26.41
N LEU A 43 -35.02 -20.79 -26.15
CA LEU A 43 -34.34 -22.07 -26.29
C LEU A 43 -33.28 -22.12 -25.19
N SER A 44 -33.36 -23.11 -24.30
CA SER A 44 -32.34 -23.35 -23.27
C SER A 44 -30.99 -23.62 -23.94
N PRO A 45 -29.94 -22.80 -23.70
CA PRO A 45 -28.62 -23.18 -24.17
C PRO A 45 -28.08 -24.24 -23.20
N ALA A 46 -27.78 -25.42 -23.76
CA ALA A 46 -26.97 -26.43 -23.10
C ALA A 46 -25.74 -25.74 -22.50
N SER A 47 -25.51 -25.95 -21.21
CA SER A 47 -24.31 -25.49 -20.51
C SER A 47 -23.09 -26.24 -21.07
N ALA A 48 -22.57 -25.76 -22.19
CA ALA A 48 -21.21 -26.07 -22.60
C ALA A 48 -20.31 -25.46 -21.53
N ALA A 49 -19.74 -26.32 -20.68
CA ALA A 49 -18.68 -25.93 -19.76
C ALA A 49 -17.54 -25.36 -20.59
N VAL A 50 -17.49 -24.03 -20.70
CA VAL A 50 -16.33 -23.32 -21.26
C VAL A 50 -15.19 -23.65 -20.32
N ARG A 51 -14.36 -24.61 -20.72
CA ARG A 51 -13.12 -24.95 -20.06
C ARG A 51 -12.24 -23.71 -20.19
N ARG A 52 -12.30 -22.82 -19.19
CA ARG A 52 -11.40 -21.66 -19.11
C ARG A 52 -9.98 -22.21 -19.26
N PRO A 53 -9.18 -21.74 -20.23
CA PRO A 53 -7.80 -22.18 -20.32
C PRO A 53 -7.17 -21.88 -18.96
N SER A 54 -6.63 -22.90 -18.31
CA SER A 54 -5.83 -22.71 -17.10
C SER A 54 -4.72 -21.76 -17.49
N LEU A 55 -4.78 -20.50 -17.04
CA LEU A 55 -3.68 -19.56 -17.20
C LEU A 55 -2.44 -20.24 -16.63
N ARG A 56 -1.47 -20.52 -17.50
CA ARG A 56 -0.23 -21.19 -17.08
C ARG A 56 0.49 -20.24 -16.13
N SER A 57 0.90 -20.75 -14.97
CA SER A 57 1.76 -19.99 -14.07
C SER A 57 3.07 -19.65 -14.78
N GLY A 58 3.58 -18.43 -14.59
CA GLY A 58 4.76 -17.94 -15.28
C GLY A 58 4.64 -16.48 -15.72
N ILE A 59 5.50 -16.08 -16.65
CA ILE A 59 5.50 -14.73 -17.24
C ILE A 59 4.37 -14.65 -18.27
N ASP A 60 3.47 -13.70 -18.07
CA ASP A 60 2.32 -13.44 -18.94
C ASP A 60 2.55 -12.20 -19.84
N ARG A 61 3.30 -11.22 -19.35
CA ARG A 61 3.66 -10.02 -20.09
C ARG A 61 5.07 -9.57 -19.73
N SER A 62 5.80 -9.07 -20.72
CA SER A 62 7.12 -8.47 -20.55
C SER A 62 7.17 -7.08 -21.18
N ALA A 63 7.98 -6.20 -20.61
CA ALA A 63 8.19 -4.82 -21.02
C ALA A 63 9.63 -4.42 -20.70
N ARG A 64 10.28 -3.62 -21.54
CA ARG A 64 11.54 -2.96 -21.19
C ARG A 64 11.30 -1.48 -21.01
N VAL A 65 11.86 -0.91 -19.95
CA VAL A 65 11.81 0.53 -19.66
C VAL A 65 13.23 1.04 -19.51
N SER A 66 13.54 2.16 -20.18
CA SER A 66 14.87 2.75 -20.10
C SER A 66 15.14 3.41 -18.76
N ALA A 67 16.40 3.46 -18.33
CA ALA A 67 16.84 4.17 -17.14
C ALA A 67 16.36 5.64 -17.16
N ALA A 68 16.53 6.31 -18.30
CA ALA A 68 16.08 7.69 -18.49
C ALA A 68 14.56 7.85 -18.33
N ARG A 69 13.75 6.87 -18.79
CA ARG A 69 12.30 6.93 -18.60
C ARG A 69 11.92 6.71 -17.14
N LEU A 70 12.56 5.77 -16.44
CA LEU A 70 12.34 5.56 -15.01
C LEU A 70 12.65 6.84 -14.22
N ASP A 71 13.80 7.46 -14.46
CA ASP A 71 14.19 8.71 -13.78
C ASP A 71 13.24 9.87 -14.11
N ALA A 72 12.77 9.98 -15.36
CA ALA A 72 11.78 10.99 -15.74
C ALA A 72 10.44 10.81 -15.01
N GLU A 73 9.95 9.57 -14.85
CA GLU A 73 8.74 9.31 -14.08
C GLU A 73 8.93 9.51 -12.58
N VAL A 74 10.10 9.11 -12.04
CA VAL A 74 10.46 9.38 -10.63
C VAL A 74 10.51 10.88 -10.39
N ALA A 75 11.14 11.67 -11.27
CA ALA A 75 11.20 13.12 -11.13
C ALA A 75 9.81 13.77 -11.08
N LYS A 76 8.83 13.27 -11.84
CA LYS A 76 7.44 13.74 -11.79
C LYS A 76 6.74 13.35 -10.48
N ALA A 77 6.96 12.12 -10.01
CA ALA A 77 6.33 11.61 -8.79
C ALA A 77 6.98 12.14 -7.49
N PHE A 78 8.26 12.52 -7.54
CA PHE A 78 9.06 12.86 -6.36
C PHE A 78 8.45 13.99 -5.51
N PRO A 79 8.02 15.14 -6.08
CA PRO A 79 7.45 16.23 -5.27
C PRO A 79 6.16 15.83 -4.55
N LEU A 80 5.38 14.92 -5.13
CA LEU A 80 4.14 14.41 -4.54
C LEU A 80 4.42 13.58 -3.27
N PHE A 81 5.51 12.82 -3.26
CA PHE A 81 5.92 12.04 -2.10
C PHE A 81 6.75 12.84 -1.11
N ASN A 82 7.46 13.87 -1.56
CA ASN A 82 8.37 14.63 -0.72
C ASN A 82 7.66 15.68 0.16
N ALA A 83 6.36 15.95 -0.02
CA ALA A 83 5.65 16.97 0.76
C ALA A 83 5.74 16.71 2.29
N PRO A 84 6.16 17.70 3.12
CA PRO A 84 6.30 19.14 2.86
C PRO A 84 7.68 19.64 2.37
N ALA A 85 8.40 18.84 1.58
CA ALA A 85 9.76 19.02 1.08
C ALA A 85 10.87 18.82 2.14
N ILE A 86 10.94 17.60 2.69
CA ILE A 86 11.96 17.23 3.70
C ILE A 86 13.30 16.81 3.08
N LEU A 87 13.30 16.45 1.78
CA LEU A 87 14.49 16.12 1.00
C LEU A 87 14.76 17.20 -0.05
N PRO A 88 16.01 17.33 -0.54
CA PRO A 88 16.29 18.05 -1.79
C PRO A 88 15.46 17.51 -2.97
N ALA A 89 15.35 18.30 -4.03
CA ALA A 89 14.74 17.83 -5.28
C ALA A 89 15.48 16.60 -5.81
N PHE A 90 14.77 15.72 -6.53
CA PHE A 90 15.36 14.55 -7.14
C PHE A 90 16.51 14.93 -8.09
N ASP A 91 17.64 14.26 -7.92
CA ASP A 91 18.82 14.41 -8.77
C ASP A 91 19.22 13.04 -9.34
N ALA A 92 19.07 12.89 -10.65
CA ALA A 92 19.43 11.67 -11.37
C ALA A 92 20.95 11.39 -11.35
N ALA A 93 21.79 12.41 -11.18
CA ALA A 93 23.24 12.21 -11.12
C ALA A 93 23.66 11.40 -9.88
N THR A 94 22.95 11.58 -8.77
CA THR A 94 23.27 10.95 -7.48
C THR A 94 22.38 9.74 -7.18
N ALA A 95 21.08 9.85 -7.49
CA ALA A 95 20.09 8.85 -7.12
C ALA A 95 19.47 8.11 -8.32
N GLY A 96 19.88 8.42 -9.55
CA GLY A 96 19.31 7.90 -10.79
C GLY A 96 19.44 6.39 -11.02
N ALA A 97 18.69 5.92 -12.01
CA ALA A 97 18.76 4.57 -12.55
C ALA A 97 20.11 4.37 -13.25
N GLN A 98 20.75 3.22 -13.05
CA GLN A 98 22.05 2.93 -13.67
C GLN A 98 21.92 2.08 -14.93
N VAL A 99 20.86 1.28 -15.02
CA VAL A 99 20.58 0.41 -16.16
C VAL A 99 19.10 0.39 -16.47
N ASP A 100 18.77 0.04 -17.71
CA ASP A 100 17.41 -0.27 -18.12
C ASP A 100 16.86 -1.45 -17.31
N VAL A 101 15.53 -1.59 -17.28
CA VAL A 101 14.85 -2.63 -16.50
C VAL A 101 13.89 -3.42 -17.40
N ASP A 102 13.96 -4.74 -17.31
CA ASP A 102 12.96 -5.65 -17.84
C ASP A 102 11.89 -5.91 -16.76
N LEU A 103 10.64 -5.54 -17.07
CA LEU A 103 9.45 -5.68 -16.23
C LEU A 103 8.62 -6.86 -16.73
N HIS A 104 8.31 -7.79 -15.84
CA HIS A 104 7.54 -8.99 -16.14
C HIS A 104 6.32 -9.07 -15.23
N ARG A 105 5.11 -9.16 -15.81
CA ARG A 105 3.94 -9.59 -15.06
C ARG A 105 4.00 -11.10 -14.89
N ILE A 106 4.07 -11.54 -13.65
CA ILE A 106 4.00 -12.95 -13.28
C ILE A 106 2.57 -13.27 -12.89
N VAL A 107 2.11 -14.46 -13.26
CA VAL A 107 0.83 -15.02 -12.87
C VAL A 107 1.07 -16.33 -12.13
N THR A 108 0.38 -16.52 -11.01
CA THR A 108 0.40 -17.77 -10.24
C THR A 108 -0.96 -18.04 -9.61
N THR A 109 -1.10 -19.18 -8.95
CA THR A 109 -2.28 -19.50 -8.14
C THR A 109 -1.93 -19.36 -6.67
N THR A 110 -2.81 -18.73 -5.90
CA THR A 110 -2.74 -18.71 -4.44
C THR A 110 -3.98 -19.34 -3.81
N ARG A 111 -3.85 -19.85 -2.59
CA ARG A 111 -4.97 -20.34 -1.78
C ARG A 111 -5.28 -19.30 -0.72
N VAL A 112 -6.55 -18.91 -0.58
CA VAL A 112 -7.03 -18.07 0.53
C VAL A 112 -7.20 -18.98 1.76
N PRO A 113 -6.39 -18.85 2.82
CA PRO A 113 -6.46 -19.74 3.96
C PRO A 113 -7.82 -19.71 4.69
N GLU A 114 -8.42 -18.52 4.80
CA GLU A 114 -9.65 -18.23 5.53
C GLU A 114 -10.88 -18.86 4.87
N THR A 115 -10.95 -18.83 3.52
CA THR A 115 -12.12 -19.32 2.77
C THR A 115 -11.90 -20.68 2.10
N GLY A 116 -10.64 -21.05 1.85
CA GLY A 116 -10.23 -22.21 1.07
C GLY A 116 -10.22 -22.01 -0.44
N GLU A 117 -10.59 -20.82 -0.93
CA GLU A 117 -10.63 -20.48 -2.36
C GLU A 117 -9.24 -20.61 -3.00
N ARG A 118 -9.21 -20.99 -4.28
CA ARG A 118 -8.00 -20.95 -5.11
C ARG A 118 -8.18 -19.87 -6.17
N LEU A 119 -7.27 -18.91 -6.20
CA LEU A 119 -7.38 -17.71 -7.01
C LEU A 119 -6.15 -17.56 -7.90
N THR A 120 -6.36 -17.13 -9.13
CA THR A 120 -5.28 -16.62 -9.98
C THR A 120 -4.93 -15.22 -9.52
N VAL A 121 -3.64 -14.98 -9.25
CA VAL A 121 -3.11 -13.69 -8.83
C VAL A 121 -1.92 -13.30 -9.70
N SER A 122 -1.66 -12.00 -9.79
CA SER A 122 -0.51 -11.44 -10.50
C SER A 122 0.43 -10.68 -9.59
N GLY A 123 1.62 -10.43 -10.11
CA GLY A 123 2.63 -9.58 -9.52
C GLY A 123 3.65 -9.12 -10.55
N LEU A 124 4.60 -8.31 -10.12
CA LEU A 124 5.72 -7.81 -10.89
C LEU A 124 6.99 -8.57 -10.52
N LEU A 125 7.77 -8.94 -11.54
CA LEU A 125 9.20 -9.16 -11.44
C LEU A 125 9.91 -8.10 -12.28
N ALA A 126 10.73 -7.26 -11.64
CA ALA A 126 11.60 -6.31 -12.31
C ALA A 126 13.05 -6.76 -12.17
N VAL A 127 13.78 -6.83 -13.27
CA VAL A 127 15.19 -7.25 -13.30
C VAL A 127 16.01 -6.28 -14.15
N PRO A 128 17.31 -6.07 -13.83
CA PRO A 128 18.15 -5.19 -14.63
C PRO A 128 18.35 -5.80 -16.02
N ALA A 129 18.13 -5.00 -17.06
CA ALA A 129 18.08 -5.45 -18.44
C ALA A 129 19.39 -6.10 -18.90
N GLY A 130 19.28 -7.23 -19.59
CA GLY A 130 20.43 -7.97 -20.14
C GLY A 130 21.34 -8.64 -19.11
N LYS A 131 20.96 -8.65 -17.82
CA LYS A 131 21.69 -9.40 -16.79
C LYS A 131 21.37 -10.90 -16.84
N THR A 132 22.37 -11.70 -16.51
CA THR A 132 22.28 -13.14 -16.26
C THR A 132 23.05 -13.48 -14.98
N GLY A 133 22.82 -14.64 -14.39
CA GLY A 133 23.52 -15.06 -13.18
C GLY A 133 22.84 -14.62 -11.87
N GLU A 134 23.63 -14.35 -10.84
CA GLU A 134 23.11 -14.08 -9.49
C GLU A 134 22.74 -12.62 -9.28
N LEU A 135 21.57 -12.38 -8.67
CA LEU A 135 21.12 -11.06 -8.25
C LEU A 135 20.63 -11.10 -6.79
N PRO A 136 20.94 -10.08 -5.97
CA PRO A 136 20.22 -9.90 -4.71
C PRO A 136 18.74 -9.68 -5.02
N LEU A 137 17.88 -10.29 -4.21
CA LEU A 137 16.44 -10.30 -4.42
C LEU A 137 15.74 -9.45 -3.36
N LEU A 138 15.00 -8.44 -3.80
CA LEU A 138 14.07 -7.68 -2.98
C LEU A 138 12.66 -8.22 -3.16
N SER A 139 12.01 -8.61 -2.06
CA SER A 139 10.55 -8.73 -2.02
C SER A 139 9.96 -7.38 -1.57
N TRP A 140 9.21 -6.73 -2.47
CA TRP A 140 8.55 -5.46 -2.22
C TRP A 140 7.05 -5.67 -1.96
N GLN A 141 6.54 -5.03 -0.90
CA GLN A 141 5.14 -5.01 -0.53
C GLN A 141 4.60 -3.59 -0.62
N HIS A 142 3.67 -3.35 -1.55
CA HIS A 142 3.12 -2.01 -1.78
C HIS A 142 2.16 -1.56 -0.67
N GLY A 143 1.96 -0.25 -0.57
CA GLY A 143 1.07 0.38 0.41
C GLY A 143 -0.40 0.18 0.10
N THR A 144 -1.26 0.95 0.78
CA THR A 144 -2.70 0.90 0.50
C THR A 144 -2.98 1.50 -0.86
N ILE A 145 -3.67 0.73 -1.70
CA ILE A 145 -4.01 1.13 -3.05
C ILE A 145 -5.52 1.17 -3.19
N LEU A 146 -6.08 2.37 -3.27
CA LEU A 146 -7.52 2.63 -3.34
C LEU A 146 -8.06 2.56 -4.77
N SER A 147 -7.48 1.66 -5.58
CA SER A 147 -7.96 1.22 -6.89
C SER A 147 -7.74 -0.29 -7.04
N PHE A 148 -8.52 -0.94 -7.90
CA PHE A 148 -8.26 -2.32 -8.28
C PHE A 148 -7.09 -2.45 -9.28
N ASP A 149 -6.74 -1.37 -9.98
CA ASP A 149 -5.80 -1.41 -11.11
C ASP A 149 -4.45 -0.73 -10.84
N GLN A 150 -4.32 0.05 -9.75
CA GLN A 150 -3.07 0.69 -9.33
C GLN A 150 -2.05 -0.34 -8.79
N VAL A 151 -1.86 -1.50 -9.41
CA VAL A 151 -1.04 -2.60 -8.86
C VAL A 151 0.38 -2.63 -9.43
N PRO A 152 1.38 -3.21 -8.72
CA PRO A 152 2.75 -3.36 -9.21
C PRO A 152 2.87 -3.91 -10.64
N SER A 153 2.12 -4.97 -10.97
CA SER A 153 2.23 -5.62 -12.28
C SER A 153 1.81 -4.73 -13.46
N ASN A 154 1.03 -3.68 -13.20
CA ASN A 154 0.62 -2.71 -14.20
C ASN A 154 1.71 -1.69 -14.55
N LEU A 155 2.85 -1.65 -13.85
CA LEU A 155 4.02 -0.90 -14.33
C LEU A 155 4.53 -1.40 -15.69
N THR A 156 4.17 -2.62 -16.10
CA THR A 156 4.44 -3.12 -17.47
C THR A 156 3.82 -2.25 -18.57
N LYS A 157 2.82 -1.41 -18.24
CA LYS A 157 2.24 -0.43 -19.18
C LYS A 157 3.23 0.65 -19.63
N LEU A 158 4.31 0.89 -18.87
CA LEU A 158 5.40 1.80 -19.26
C LEU A 158 6.12 1.38 -20.56
N ALA A 159 5.90 0.17 -21.07
CA ALA A 159 6.34 -0.20 -22.42
C ALA A 159 5.71 0.67 -23.51
N ASP A 160 4.51 1.20 -23.28
CA ASP A 160 3.92 2.19 -24.17
C ASP A 160 4.53 3.56 -23.86
N PRO A 161 5.31 4.16 -24.77
CA PRO A 161 5.92 5.46 -24.54
C PRO A 161 4.89 6.57 -24.33
N ALA A 162 3.66 6.41 -24.83
CA ALA A 162 2.56 7.36 -24.66
C ALA A 162 1.85 7.21 -23.31
N TYR A 163 2.05 6.09 -22.59
CA TYR A 163 1.46 5.91 -21.27
C TYR A 163 2.04 6.92 -20.29
N GLN A 164 1.17 7.55 -19.50
CA GLN A 164 1.56 8.51 -18.47
C GLN A 164 1.14 7.95 -17.12
N LEU A 165 2.12 7.77 -16.22
CA LEU A 165 1.80 7.35 -14.86
C LEU A 165 1.06 8.48 -14.15
N SER A 166 0.10 8.09 -13.32
CA SER A 166 -0.56 9.01 -12.40
C SER A 166 -0.77 8.38 -11.04
N ASP A 167 -0.74 9.19 -9.98
CA ASP A 167 -1.03 8.74 -8.62
C ASP A 167 -2.40 8.08 -8.51
N THR A 168 -3.37 8.49 -9.34
CA THR A 168 -4.74 7.96 -9.34
C THR A 168 -4.94 6.64 -10.10
N ALA A 169 -3.94 6.20 -10.88
CA ALA A 169 -4.07 5.03 -11.75
C ALA A 169 -2.93 4.01 -11.62
N ASP A 170 -1.79 4.40 -11.03
CA ASP A 170 -0.59 3.57 -10.95
C ASP A 170 0.03 3.50 -9.55
N SER A 171 0.79 2.43 -9.29
CA SER A 171 1.58 2.24 -8.06
C SER A 171 2.90 3.01 -8.16
N LEU A 172 2.88 4.29 -7.80
CA LEU A 172 4.07 5.15 -7.83
C LEU A 172 5.13 4.70 -6.81
N GLU A 173 4.73 4.16 -5.66
CA GLU A 173 5.63 3.57 -4.67
C GLU A 173 6.44 2.38 -5.22
N THR A 174 5.83 1.60 -6.12
CA THR A 174 6.55 0.51 -6.80
C THR A 174 7.54 1.08 -7.82
N LEU A 175 7.21 2.17 -8.52
CA LEU A 175 8.14 2.85 -9.43
C LEU A 175 9.44 3.25 -8.71
N PHE A 176 9.36 3.87 -7.52
CA PHE A 176 10.55 4.25 -6.74
C PHE A 176 11.40 3.03 -6.37
N ASN A 177 10.79 1.90 -5.98
CA ASN A 177 11.54 0.68 -5.68
C ASN A 177 12.18 0.06 -6.93
N VAL A 178 11.48 0.03 -8.06
CA VAL A 178 12.05 -0.42 -9.35
C VAL A 178 13.26 0.44 -9.72
N GLN A 179 13.17 1.76 -9.57
CA GLN A 179 14.26 2.68 -9.87
C GLN A 179 15.44 2.54 -8.89
N ARG A 180 15.18 2.38 -7.58
CA ARG A 180 16.25 2.30 -6.56
C ARG A 180 16.89 0.93 -6.41
N PHE A 181 16.21 -0.13 -6.82
CA PHE A 181 16.71 -1.50 -6.69
C PHE A 181 16.91 -2.17 -8.03
N ALA A 182 15.87 -2.33 -8.84
CA ALA A 182 15.98 -3.07 -10.10
C ALA A 182 16.94 -2.39 -11.09
N ALA A 183 16.82 -1.08 -11.27
CA ALA A 183 17.73 -0.30 -12.11
C ALA A 183 19.13 -0.12 -11.53
N ARG A 184 19.43 -0.75 -10.38
CA ARG A 184 20.71 -0.68 -9.65
C ARG A 184 21.21 -2.07 -9.22
N GLY A 185 20.75 -3.13 -9.89
CA GLY A 185 21.35 -4.47 -9.79
C GLY A 185 20.62 -5.48 -8.90
N TYR A 186 19.42 -5.18 -8.41
CA TYR A 186 18.59 -6.14 -7.69
C TYR A 186 17.54 -6.76 -8.61
N ALA A 187 17.07 -7.96 -8.29
CA ALA A 187 15.74 -8.40 -8.74
C ALA A 187 14.69 -7.87 -7.74
N VAL A 188 13.54 -7.42 -8.22
CA VAL A 188 12.42 -6.97 -7.38
C VAL A 188 11.19 -7.80 -7.69
N ILE A 189 10.61 -8.45 -6.68
CA ILE A 189 9.33 -9.18 -6.78
C ILE A 189 8.28 -8.50 -5.92
N ALA A 190 7.14 -8.15 -6.50
CA ALA A 190 6.02 -7.50 -5.80
C ALA A 190 4.68 -8.13 -6.18
N ALA A 191 3.91 -8.59 -5.19
CA ALA A 191 2.56 -9.11 -5.42
C ALA A 191 1.54 -7.98 -5.58
N ASP A 192 0.50 -8.19 -6.40
CA ASP A 192 -0.62 -7.25 -6.53
C ASP A 192 -1.64 -7.35 -5.40
N TYR A 193 -1.53 -8.39 -4.56
CA TYR A 193 -2.51 -8.83 -3.55
C TYR A 193 -3.81 -9.40 -4.11
N VAL A 194 -4.43 -10.28 -3.31
CA VAL A 194 -5.71 -10.92 -3.67
C VAL A 194 -6.82 -9.89 -3.78
N GLY A 195 -7.60 -10.00 -4.85
CA GLY A 195 -8.73 -9.11 -5.14
C GLY A 195 -8.34 -7.82 -5.86
N LYS A 196 -7.06 -7.69 -6.27
CA LYS A 196 -6.61 -6.62 -7.16
C LYS A 196 -6.04 -7.18 -8.46
N GLY A 197 -5.78 -6.25 -9.38
CA GLY A 197 -5.18 -6.54 -10.66
C GLY A 197 -6.12 -7.23 -11.64
N PRO A 198 -5.59 -7.59 -12.82
CA PRO A 198 -6.38 -8.05 -13.95
C PRO A 198 -7.10 -9.39 -13.71
N PHE A 199 -6.67 -10.18 -12.72
CA PHE A 199 -7.20 -11.53 -12.47
C PHE A 199 -8.20 -11.60 -11.31
N ARG A 200 -8.57 -10.47 -10.69
CA ARG A 200 -9.50 -10.46 -9.55
C ARG A 200 -10.90 -11.02 -9.87
N ASN A 201 -11.33 -11.01 -11.14
CA ASN A 201 -12.64 -11.52 -11.58
C ASN A 201 -13.83 -10.98 -10.77
N GLY A 202 -13.83 -9.69 -10.43
CA GLY A 202 -14.87 -9.05 -9.62
C GLY A 202 -14.81 -9.35 -8.11
N ARG A 203 -13.83 -10.13 -7.64
CA ARG A 203 -13.59 -10.37 -6.21
C ARG A 203 -13.06 -9.11 -5.53
N GLY A 204 -13.60 -8.79 -4.35
CA GLY A 204 -13.06 -7.75 -3.46
C GLY A 204 -11.69 -8.09 -2.88
N GLU A 205 -10.99 -7.08 -2.38
CA GLU A 205 -9.65 -7.24 -1.79
C GLU A 205 -9.68 -8.08 -0.50
N SER A 206 -8.51 -8.58 -0.10
CA SER A 206 -8.28 -9.09 1.25
C SER A 206 -7.34 -8.15 2.03
N TYR A 207 -7.76 -6.88 2.16
CA TYR A 207 -6.99 -5.82 2.80
C TYR A 207 -6.80 -6.12 4.29
N VAL A 208 -5.54 -6.06 4.74
CA VAL A 208 -5.09 -6.32 6.12
C VAL A 208 -5.64 -7.63 6.73
N VAL A 209 -5.89 -8.64 5.88
CA VAL A 209 -6.21 -10.01 6.28
C VAL A 209 -4.92 -10.84 6.25
N LYS A 210 -4.44 -11.26 7.41
CA LYS A 210 -3.06 -11.73 7.59
C LYS A 210 -2.69 -12.97 6.77
N ASP A 211 -3.44 -14.05 6.87
CA ASP A 211 -2.99 -15.34 6.34
C ASP A 211 -3.03 -15.36 4.80
N VAL A 212 -4.08 -14.81 4.18
CA VAL A 212 -4.11 -14.61 2.72
C VAL A 212 -3.05 -13.63 2.23
N SER A 213 -2.75 -12.55 2.96
CA SER A 213 -1.69 -11.61 2.59
C SER A 213 -0.32 -12.29 2.59
N VAL A 214 -0.02 -13.06 3.65
CA VAL A 214 1.21 -13.86 3.76
C VAL A 214 1.29 -14.90 2.66
N GLN A 215 0.23 -15.67 2.44
CA GLN A 215 0.21 -16.73 1.45
C GLN A 215 0.42 -16.19 0.04
N THR A 216 -0.24 -15.08 -0.30
CA THR A 216 -0.07 -14.41 -1.60
C THR A 216 1.36 -13.91 -1.81
N CYS A 217 1.97 -13.32 -0.79
CA CYS A 217 3.36 -12.86 -0.87
C CYS A 217 4.35 -14.03 -1.03
N LEU A 218 4.15 -15.14 -0.29
CA LEU A 218 4.97 -16.35 -0.41
C LEU A 218 4.85 -16.98 -1.80
N ASP A 219 3.63 -17.14 -2.31
CA ASP A 219 3.36 -17.75 -3.62
C ASP A 219 3.94 -16.89 -4.75
N MET A 220 3.80 -15.56 -4.66
CA MET A 220 4.38 -14.65 -5.66
C MET A 220 5.90 -14.62 -5.60
N LEU A 221 6.48 -14.63 -4.39
CA LEU A 221 7.93 -14.72 -4.21
C LEU A 221 8.49 -15.99 -4.86
N ALA A 222 7.86 -17.14 -4.59
CA ALA A 222 8.25 -18.41 -5.22
C ALA A 222 8.06 -18.39 -6.74
N ALA A 223 6.94 -17.87 -7.24
CA ALA A 223 6.68 -17.76 -8.68
C ALA A 223 7.69 -16.85 -9.38
N GLY A 224 8.08 -15.74 -8.76
CA GLY A 224 9.09 -14.85 -9.30
C GLY A 224 10.49 -15.43 -9.29
N GLU A 225 10.86 -16.24 -8.29
CA GLU A 225 12.14 -16.98 -8.32
C GLU A 225 12.17 -18.04 -9.44
N VAL A 226 11.05 -18.69 -9.73
CA VAL A 226 10.92 -19.59 -10.88
C VAL A 226 11.04 -18.81 -12.19
N ALA A 227 10.37 -17.66 -12.30
CA ALA A 227 10.47 -16.78 -13.47
C ALA A 227 11.92 -16.29 -13.69
N MET A 228 12.62 -15.88 -12.63
CA MET A 228 14.04 -15.53 -12.68
C MET A 228 14.88 -16.66 -13.28
N LYS A 229 14.69 -17.91 -12.82
CA LYS A 229 15.41 -19.08 -13.37
C LYS A 229 15.17 -19.27 -14.86
N SER A 230 13.93 -19.06 -15.32
CA SER A 230 13.60 -19.15 -16.76
C SER A 230 14.28 -18.07 -17.62
N LEU A 231 14.68 -16.96 -17.00
CA LEU A 231 15.42 -15.86 -17.62
C LEU A 231 16.96 -16.02 -17.47
N GLY A 232 17.46 -17.14 -16.95
CA GLY A 232 18.88 -17.34 -16.69
C GLY A 232 19.41 -16.61 -15.45
N LEU A 233 18.52 -16.20 -14.54
CA LEU A 233 18.84 -15.53 -13.29
C LEU A 233 18.69 -16.46 -12.09
N ARG A 234 19.43 -16.18 -11.01
CA ARG A 234 19.32 -16.89 -9.74
C ARG A 234 19.27 -15.89 -8.58
N PRO A 235 18.35 -16.03 -7.61
CA PRO A 235 18.37 -15.17 -6.44
C PRO A 235 19.58 -15.51 -5.55
N SER A 236 20.20 -14.49 -4.96
CA SER A 236 21.23 -14.65 -3.92
C SER A 236 20.66 -14.33 -2.53
N LYS A 237 20.95 -13.15 -1.97
CA LYS A 237 20.43 -12.68 -0.67
C LYS A 237 19.01 -12.17 -0.82
N LEU A 238 18.14 -12.51 0.14
CA LEU A 238 16.77 -12.01 0.21
C LEU A 238 16.68 -10.79 1.13
N PHE A 239 16.12 -9.71 0.60
CA PHE A 239 15.77 -8.50 1.32
C PHE A 239 14.25 -8.31 1.26
N LEU A 240 13.68 -7.69 2.30
CA LEU A 240 12.26 -7.36 2.33
C LEU A 240 12.07 -5.86 2.54
N HIS A 241 11.14 -5.26 1.80
CA HIS A 241 10.80 -3.85 1.95
C HIS A 241 9.30 -3.65 1.78
N GLY A 242 8.69 -2.79 2.59
CA GLY A 242 7.28 -2.45 2.43
C GLY A 242 6.94 -1.13 3.10
N TRP A 243 5.90 -0.48 2.60
CA TRP A 243 5.41 0.81 3.09
C TRP A 243 3.92 0.72 3.49
N SER A 244 3.51 1.38 4.58
CA SER A 244 2.10 1.47 5.00
C SER A 244 1.47 0.07 5.21
N GLN A 245 0.38 -0.28 4.51
CA GLN A 245 -0.15 -1.66 4.49
C GLN A 245 0.94 -2.67 4.12
N GLY A 246 1.79 -2.32 3.16
CA GLY A 246 2.91 -3.13 2.73
C GLY A 246 3.94 -3.35 3.84
N ALA A 247 4.15 -2.37 4.72
CA ALA A 247 5.05 -2.49 5.86
C ALA A 247 4.52 -3.50 6.91
N LEU A 248 3.20 -3.54 7.12
CA LEU A 248 2.56 -4.60 7.93
C LEU A 248 2.69 -5.98 7.24
N ASN A 249 2.41 -6.05 5.94
CA ASN A 249 2.53 -7.27 5.15
C ASN A 249 3.98 -7.81 5.16
N THR A 250 4.98 -6.93 5.05
CA THR A 250 6.40 -7.27 5.12
C THR A 250 6.77 -7.86 6.47
N GLN A 251 6.24 -7.34 7.58
CA GLN A 251 6.46 -7.96 8.89
C GLN A 251 5.85 -9.35 8.97
N TRP A 252 4.61 -9.54 8.51
CA TRP A 252 4.01 -10.87 8.48
C TRP A 252 4.77 -11.85 7.59
N LEU A 253 5.22 -11.40 6.41
CA LEU A 253 6.04 -12.18 5.50
C LEU A 253 7.38 -12.54 6.13
N HIS A 254 8.06 -11.59 6.78
CA HIS A 254 9.29 -11.83 7.54
C HIS A 254 9.09 -12.96 8.54
N GLN A 255 8.09 -12.85 9.41
CA GLN A 255 7.81 -13.87 10.42
C GLN A 255 7.50 -15.23 9.78
N ALA A 256 6.74 -15.25 8.68
CA ALA A 256 6.39 -16.46 7.95
C ALA A 256 7.59 -17.14 7.28
N LEU A 257 8.55 -16.37 6.77
CA LEU A 257 9.80 -16.85 6.20
C LEU A 257 10.74 -17.39 7.29
N ARG A 258 10.87 -16.67 8.42
CA ARG A 258 11.68 -17.11 9.57
C ARG A 258 11.13 -18.39 10.20
N ARG A 259 9.81 -18.55 10.33
CA ARG A 259 9.18 -19.82 10.75
C ARG A 259 9.46 -20.99 9.80
N ARG A 260 9.78 -20.71 8.53
CA ARG A 260 10.19 -21.69 7.52
C ARG A 260 11.71 -21.82 7.40
N SER A 261 12.44 -21.27 8.37
CA SER A 261 13.91 -21.24 8.41
C SER A 261 14.55 -20.59 7.18
N ARG A 262 13.82 -19.74 6.45
CA ARG A 262 14.35 -19.04 5.26
C ARG A 262 15.18 -17.83 5.71
N PRO A 263 16.46 -17.74 5.32
CA PRO A 263 17.30 -16.59 5.64
C PRO A 263 16.76 -15.29 5.03
N ILE A 264 16.88 -14.20 5.79
CA ILE A 264 16.61 -12.84 5.36
C ILE A 264 17.87 -12.04 5.70
N ALA A 265 18.43 -11.34 4.71
CA ALA A 265 19.63 -10.53 4.91
C ALA A 265 19.31 -9.26 5.71
N ALA A 266 18.27 -8.54 5.29
CA ALA A 266 17.73 -7.39 6.02
C ALA A 266 16.27 -7.11 5.64
N THR A 267 15.55 -6.41 6.51
CA THR A 267 14.18 -5.95 6.28
C THR A 267 14.05 -4.46 6.59
N ALA A 268 13.35 -3.71 5.75
CA ALA A 268 12.95 -2.34 6.04
C ALA A 268 11.42 -2.22 5.98
N VAL A 269 10.82 -1.53 6.93
CA VAL A 269 9.38 -1.30 7.01
C VAL A 269 9.11 0.17 7.27
N ASP A 270 8.41 0.81 6.35
CA ASP A 270 8.23 2.26 6.33
C ASP A 270 6.80 2.62 6.70
N SER A 271 6.63 3.52 7.66
CA SER A 271 5.33 3.91 8.21
C SER A 271 4.44 2.68 8.53
N PRO A 272 4.87 1.76 9.40
CA PRO A 272 4.10 0.56 9.70
C PRO A 272 3.02 0.79 10.78
N PHE A 273 1.85 0.20 10.60
CA PHE A 273 0.86 0.00 11.66
C PHE A 273 0.89 -1.45 12.18
N ASN A 274 1.77 -1.68 13.15
CA ASN A 274 2.17 -3.02 13.61
C ASN A 274 1.09 -3.77 14.40
N ASP A 275 0.24 -3.03 15.11
CA ASP A 275 -0.90 -3.55 15.86
C ASP A 275 -2.19 -2.95 15.29
N LEU A 276 -3.00 -3.81 14.65
CA LEU A 276 -4.20 -3.39 13.94
C LEU A 276 -5.27 -2.82 14.88
N ASN A 277 -5.36 -3.30 16.13
CA ASN A 277 -6.36 -2.76 17.07
C ASN A 277 -5.97 -1.37 17.57
N GLU A 278 -4.67 -1.13 17.78
CA GLU A 278 -4.18 0.20 18.11
C GLU A 278 -4.40 1.18 16.96
N ALA A 279 -4.05 0.80 15.73
CA ALA A 279 -4.28 1.62 14.55
C ALA A 279 -5.78 1.91 14.35
N TRP A 280 -6.63 0.89 14.48
CA TRP A 280 -8.08 1.04 14.36
C TRP A 280 -8.67 1.97 15.42
N SER A 281 -8.24 1.83 16.68
CA SER A 281 -8.71 2.69 17.78
C SER A 281 -8.25 4.14 17.61
N TYR A 282 -7.02 4.36 17.13
CA TYR A 282 -6.50 5.69 16.82
C TYR A 282 -7.26 6.34 15.65
N TRP A 283 -7.42 5.63 14.54
CA TRP A 283 -8.15 6.14 13.37
C TRP A 283 -9.59 6.49 13.72
N ALA A 284 -10.24 5.67 14.53
CA ALA A 284 -11.60 5.93 15.00
C ALA A 284 -11.69 7.00 16.11
N GLY A 285 -10.58 7.61 16.53
CA GLY A 285 -10.55 8.64 17.58
C GLY A 285 -10.80 8.11 19.01
N ALA A 286 -10.85 6.79 19.20
CA ALA A 286 -11.01 6.16 20.51
C ALA A 286 -9.69 6.10 21.30
N GLN A 287 -8.55 6.21 20.61
CA GLN A 287 -7.23 6.31 21.20
C GLN A 287 -6.52 7.56 20.67
N SER A 288 -5.83 8.27 21.56
CA SER A 288 -4.93 9.37 21.20
C SER A 288 -3.54 9.12 21.76
N PHE A 289 -2.55 9.82 21.24
CA PHE A 289 -1.17 9.78 21.72
C PHE A 289 -0.72 11.17 22.11
N ALA A 290 0.25 11.22 23.03
CA ALA A 290 0.94 12.47 23.33
C ALA A 290 1.67 12.99 22.08
N LEU A 291 1.71 14.31 21.94
CA LEU A 291 2.46 14.97 20.87
C LEU A 291 3.94 14.55 20.92
N PRO A 292 4.59 14.39 19.76
CA PRO A 292 6.04 14.23 19.73
C PRO A 292 6.75 15.37 20.47
N ALA A 293 7.87 15.05 21.12
CA ALA A 293 8.61 16.02 21.92
C ALA A 293 8.94 17.29 21.13
N GLY A 294 8.63 18.45 21.70
CA GLY A 294 8.86 19.76 21.08
C GLY A 294 7.79 20.21 20.08
N MET A 295 6.74 19.42 19.83
CA MET A 295 5.62 19.83 18.97
C MET A 295 4.45 20.39 19.79
N THR A 296 3.79 21.42 19.26
CA THR A 296 2.57 22.02 19.84
C THR A 296 1.28 21.55 19.17
N SER A 297 1.38 20.89 18.02
CA SER A 297 0.27 20.31 17.27
C SER A 297 0.73 19.09 16.47
N TYR A 298 -0.22 18.27 16.03
CA TYR A 298 0.02 17.13 15.15
C TYR A 298 -0.87 17.25 13.90
N PRO A 299 -0.44 16.75 12.72
CA PRO A 299 -1.29 16.73 11.54
C PRO A 299 -2.62 16.01 11.79
N ALA A 300 -3.68 16.52 11.17
CA ALA A 300 -4.98 15.89 11.26
C ALA A 300 -5.02 14.58 10.46
N LEU A 301 -5.77 13.59 10.96
CA LEU A 301 -6.03 12.35 10.25
C LEU A 301 -6.66 12.66 8.88
N PRO A 302 -6.11 12.13 7.78
CA PRO A 302 -6.63 12.41 6.47
C PRO A 302 -7.90 11.59 6.18
N ASN A 303 -8.86 12.22 5.49
CA ASN A 303 -10.16 11.61 5.19
C ASN A 303 -10.07 10.27 4.43
N TRP A 304 -9.00 10.00 3.68
CA TRP A 304 -8.83 8.73 2.98
C TRP A 304 -8.66 7.52 3.92
N ILE A 305 -8.36 7.73 5.21
CA ILE A 305 -8.32 6.66 6.20
C ILE A 305 -9.70 6.04 6.42
N SER A 306 -10.79 6.81 6.33
CA SER A 306 -12.15 6.23 6.45
C SER A 306 -12.46 5.25 5.32
N LEU A 307 -11.91 5.50 4.12
CA LEU A 307 -11.98 4.57 2.99
C LEU A 307 -11.20 3.28 3.27
N CYS A 308 -10.02 3.38 3.88
CA CYS A 308 -9.23 2.21 4.31
C CYS A 308 -9.99 1.38 5.34
N MET A 309 -10.69 2.03 6.27
CA MET A 309 -11.54 1.36 7.26
C MET A 309 -12.71 0.62 6.59
N ILE A 310 -13.39 1.23 5.63
CA ILE A 310 -14.45 0.56 4.84
C ILE A 310 -13.90 -0.68 4.13
N VAL A 311 -12.73 -0.55 3.50
CA VAL A 311 -12.07 -1.64 2.79
C VAL A 311 -11.66 -2.77 3.73
N ALA A 312 -11.18 -2.47 4.95
CA ALA A 312 -10.89 -3.46 5.97
C ALA A 312 -12.14 -4.22 6.42
N LEU A 313 -13.24 -3.50 6.72
CA LEU A 313 -14.51 -4.12 7.10
C LEU A 313 -15.05 -5.05 6.00
N GLY A 314 -15.07 -4.58 4.75
CA GLY A 314 -15.48 -5.42 3.61
C GLY A 314 -14.58 -6.63 3.39
N SER A 315 -13.28 -6.47 3.60
CA SER A 315 -12.30 -7.58 3.51
C SER A 315 -12.53 -8.62 4.60
N TYR A 316 -12.84 -8.21 5.84
CA TYR A 316 -13.08 -9.15 6.95
C TYR A 316 -14.46 -9.81 6.83
N GLU A 317 -15.46 -9.08 6.35
CA GLU A 317 -16.77 -9.64 5.99
C GLU A 317 -16.60 -10.79 4.99
N LEU A 318 -15.85 -10.55 3.91
CA LEU A 318 -15.61 -11.52 2.85
C LEU A 318 -14.80 -12.73 3.33
N ASN A 319 -13.65 -12.49 3.98
CA ASN A 319 -12.68 -13.55 4.26
C ASN A 319 -13.05 -14.38 5.50
N TYR A 320 -13.58 -13.75 6.55
CA TYR A 320 -13.97 -14.43 7.79
C TYR A 320 -15.45 -14.78 7.86
N ARG A 321 -16.22 -14.58 6.77
CA ARG A 321 -17.67 -14.86 6.67
C ARG A 321 -18.49 -14.11 7.73
N LEU A 322 -18.08 -12.89 8.05
CA LEU A 322 -18.77 -12.01 8.99
C LEU A 322 -19.90 -11.25 8.27
N SER A 323 -20.87 -11.98 7.69
CA SER A 323 -21.90 -11.41 6.82
C SER A 323 -22.63 -10.21 7.43
N GLY A 324 -22.64 -9.08 6.73
CA GLY A 324 -23.22 -7.82 7.20
C GLY A 324 -22.36 -7.05 8.22
N LEU A 325 -21.07 -7.36 8.37
CA LEU A 325 -20.13 -6.61 9.21
C LEU A 325 -20.04 -5.13 8.80
N LEU A 326 -20.04 -4.83 7.50
CA LEU A 326 -20.06 -3.44 7.04
C LEU A 326 -21.26 -2.68 7.64
N ASP A 327 -22.43 -3.30 7.66
CA ASP A 327 -23.65 -2.68 8.17
C ASP A 327 -23.68 -2.60 9.70
N SER A 328 -23.16 -3.62 10.39
CA SER A 328 -23.11 -3.61 11.86
C SER A 328 -22.10 -2.61 12.40
N ALA A 329 -21.00 -2.39 11.69
CA ALA A 329 -19.91 -1.52 12.12
C ALA A 329 -20.15 -0.05 11.75
N ILE A 330 -20.71 0.22 10.56
CA ILE A 330 -20.83 1.58 10.01
C ILE A 330 -22.17 2.21 10.39
N ARG A 331 -22.15 3.50 10.72
CA ARG A 331 -23.37 4.26 11.02
C ARG A 331 -24.35 4.27 9.84
N PRO A 332 -25.68 4.20 10.09
CA PRO A 332 -26.69 4.07 9.04
C PRO A 332 -26.54 5.06 7.87
N GLU A 333 -26.23 6.32 8.17
CA GLU A 333 -26.06 7.42 7.23
C GLU A 333 -24.91 7.21 6.22
N TYR A 334 -23.91 6.39 6.55
CA TYR A 334 -22.74 6.13 5.69
C TYR A 334 -22.80 4.77 4.97
N ARG A 335 -23.72 3.87 5.33
CA ARG A 335 -23.74 2.49 4.82
C ARG A 335 -23.87 2.39 3.30
N ALA A 336 -24.73 3.22 2.69
CA ALA A 336 -24.94 3.21 1.25
C ALA A 336 -23.64 3.58 0.50
N MET A 337 -22.98 4.64 0.94
CA MET A 337 -21.68 5.06 0.41
C MET A 337 -20.63 3.96 0.62
N ALA A 338 -20.53 3.40 1.81
CA ALA A 338 -19.54 2.38 2.14
C ALA A 338 -19.69 1.10 1.31
N ARG A 339 -20.92 0.58 1.13
CA ARG A 339 -21.15 -0.60 0.27
C ARG A 339 -20.81 -0.33 -1.19
N LYS A 340 -21.20 0.85 -1.69
CA LYS A 340 -20.86 1.27 -3.05
C LYS A 340 -19.33 1.34 -3.21
N TYR A 341 -18.67 2.05 -2.31
CA TYR A 341 -17.22 2.23 -2.33
C TYR A 341 -16.49 0.88 -2.25
N TRP A 342 -16.89 -0.02 -1.36
CA TRP A 342 -16.32 -1.38 -1.28
C TRP A 342 -16.43 -2.14 -2.61
N GLY A 343 -17.54 -1.99 -3.33
CA GLY A 343 -17.79 -2.69 -4.58
C GLY A 343 -17.02 -2.16 -5.79
N ASP A 344 -16.78 -0.84 -5.88
CA ASP A 344 -16.23 -0.23 -7.10
C ASP A 344 -15.00 0.68 -6.90
N TYR A 345 -14.64 0.96 -5.65
CA TYR A 345 -13.57 1.88 -5.24
C TYR A 345 -13.77 3.31 -5.76
N LYS A 346 -15.02 3.70 -6.04
CA LYS A 346 -15.38 5.04 -6.53
C LYS A 346 -16.14 5.80 -5.46
N VAL A 347 -15.49 6.83 -4.95
CA VAL A 347 -16.18 7.90 -4.22
C VAL A 347 -16.82 8.82 -5.26
N VAL A 348 -18.15 8.90 -5.24
CA VAL A 348 -18.87 9.94 -5.98
C VAL A 348 -19.14 11.05 -4.98
N ALA A 349 -18.56 12.22 -5.19
CA ALA A 349 -18.86 13.39 -4.38
C ALA A 349 -20.33 13.75 -4.60
N ASP A 350 -21.15 13.53 -3.59
CA ASP A 350 -22.53 14.00 -3.53
C ASP A 350 -22.56 15.12 -2.48
N PRO A 351 -22.76 16.39 -2.90
CA PRO A 351 -22.83 17.51 -1.98
C PRO A 351 -23.94 17.37 -0.92
N GLN A 352 -24.92 16.50 -1.15
CA GLN A 352 -26.02 16.23 -0.24
C GLN A 352 -25.75 15.04 0.71
N GLN A 353 -24.68 14.27 0.50
CA GLN A 353 -24.31 13.16 1.38
C GLN A 353 -23.03 13.47 2.16
N PRO A 354 -23.06 13.36 3.50
CA PRO A 354 -21.88 13.60 4.31
C PRO A 354 -20.80 12.55 4.01
N PHE A 355 -19.56 13.00 3.85
CA PHE A 355 -18.40 12.11 3.82
C PHE A 355 -17.94 11.85 5.26
N PRO A 356 -17.78 10.59 5.70
CA PRO A 356 -17.42 10.29 7.08
C PRO A 356 -15.99 10.71 7.37
N THR A 357 -15.81 11.38 8.50
CA THR A 357 -14.50 11.42 9.16
C THR A 357 -14.21 10.05 9.77
N CYS A 358 -12.93 9.75 10.03
CA CYS A 358 -12.54 8.47 10.62
C CYS A 358 -13.17 8.25 12.01
N SER A 359 -13.31 9.31 12.80
CA SER A 359 -13.93 9.29 14.13
C SER A 359 -15.46 9.18 14.12
N ASP A 360 -16.10 9.43 12.99
CA ASP A 360 -17.57 9.43 12.88
C ASP A 360 -18.12 8.24 12.07
N LEU A 361 -17.25 7.47 11.42
CA LEU A 361 -17.66 6.35 10.55
C LEU A 361 -18.39 5.22 11.31
N LEU A 362 -17.94 4.89 12.53
CA LEU A 362 -18.38 3.72 13.27
C LEU A 362 -19.61 4.00 14.16
N VAL A 363 -20.41 2.97 14.39
CA VAL A 363 -21.57 3.04 15.30
C VAL A 363 -21.17 3.47 16.72
N PRO A 364 -22.02 4.24 17.43
CA PRO A 364 -21.75 4.62 18.81
C PRO A 364 -21.48 3.42 19.72
N GLY A 365 -20.48 3.54 20.60
CA GLY A 365 -20.11 2.49 21.56
C GLY A 365 -19.30 1.33 20.98
N PHE A 366 -18.82 1.41 19.72
CA PHE A 366 -18.06 0.33 19.06
C PHE A 366 -16.88 -0.21 19.88
N PHE A 367 -16.20 0.66 20.64
CA PHE A 367 -15.08 0.28 21.53
C PHE A 367 -15.46 0.19 23.01
N GLU A 368 -16.67 0.64 23.39
CA GLU A 368 -17.09 0.74 24.80
C GLU A 368 -17.82 -0.51 25.28
N ARG A 369 -18.54 -1.18 24.39
CA ARG A 369 -19.35 -2.37 24.69
C ARG A 369 -19.52 -3.23 23.46
N ALA A 370 -19.99 -4.46 23.65
CA ALA A 370 -20.44 -5.29 22.54
C ALA A 370 -21.66 -4.64 21.88
N THR A 371 -21.49 -4.14 20.65
CA THR A 371 -22.59 -3.54 19.85
C THR A 371 -23.25 -4.57 18.94
N ASP A 372 -22.48 -5.56 18.48
CA ASP A 372 -22.89 -6.67 17.61
C ASP A 372 -21.82 -7.79 17.72
N ASP A 373 -22.23 -9.04 17.56
CA ASP A 373 -21.31 -10.19 17.59
C ASP A 373 -20.26 -10.12 16.48
N ARG A 374 -20.62 -9.58 15.30
CA ARG A 374 -19.73 -9.39 14.15
C ARG A 374 -18.66 -8.35 14.44
N ASN A 375 -19.03 -7.22 15.05
CA ASN A 375 -18.07 -6.17 15.44
C ASN A 375 -17.07 -6.71 16.47
N SER A 376 -17.56 -7.49 17.44
CA SER A 376 -16.71 -8.15 18.44
C SER A 376 -15.78 -9.18 17.81
N ALA A 377 -16.26 -9.97 16.85
CA ALA A 377 -15.44 -10.91 16.09
C ALA A 377 -14.37 -10.20 15.26
N PHE A 378 -14.73 -9.11 14.60
CA PHE A 378 -13.80 -8.28 13.84
C PHE A 378 -12.63 -7.76 14.71
N LEU A 379 -12.92 -7.17 15.88
CA LEU A 379 -11.88 -6.71 16.83
C LEU A 379 -10.98 -7.85 17.33
N ARG A 380 -11.52 -9.07 17.51
CA ARG A 380 -10.73 -10.26 17.84
C ARG A 380 -9.80 -10.66 16.68
N HIS A 381 -10.27 -10.59 15.44
CA HIS A 381 -9.42 -10.86 14.27
C HIS A 381 -8.33 -9.81 14.10
N LEU A 382 -8.61 -8.52 14.29
CA LEU A 382 -7.58 -7.47 14.30
C LEU A 382 -6.50 -7.77 15.37
N ALA A 383 -6.91 -8.18 16.58
CA ALA A 383 -5.99 -8.57 17.65
C ALA A 383 -5.08 -9.75 17.25
N ALA A 384 -5.67 -10.77 16.63
CA ALA A 384 -4.94 -11.96 16.16
C ALA A 384 -3.98 -11.63 15.00
N ASN A 385 -4.34 -10.64 14.18
CA ASN A 385 -3.59 -10.25 13.01
C ASN A 385 -2.44 -9.28 13.30
N ARG A 386 -2.17 -8.89 14.55
CA ARG A 386 -0.98 -8.06 14.87
C ARG A 386 0.34 -8.67 14.37
N ALA A 387 1.27 -7.78 14.02
CA ALA A 387 2.67 -8.10 13.73
C ALA A 387 3.60 -7.80 14.92
N SER A 388 3.17 -6.96 15.86
CA SER A 388 3.88 -6.65 17.11
C SER A 388 4.18 -7.90 17.96
N TYR A 389 5.12 -7.77 18.90
CA TYR A 389 5.54 -8.81 19.83
C TYR A 389 6.27 -10.01 19.18
N TRP A 390 7.17 -9.70 18.26
CA TRP A 390 8.05 -10.68 17.63
C TRP A 390 9.51 -10.34 17.89
N ARG A 391 10.29 -11.30 18.41
CA ARG A 391 11.75 -11.15 18.54
C ARG A 391 12.41 -11.42 17.19
N TYR A 392 12.83 -10.36 16.50
CA TYR A 392 13.54 -10.47 15.23
C TYR A 392 14.94 -11.04 15.44
N ASP A 393 15.26 -12.06 14.65
CA ASP A 393 16.54 -12.77 14.62
C ASP A 393 17.37 -12.45 13.37
N SER A 394 16.89 -11.49 12.57
CA SER A 394 17.60 -10.90 11.44
C SER A 394 17.36 -9.38 11.43
N PRO A 395 18.28 -8.58 10.85
CA PRO A 395 18.20 -7.12 10.90
C PRO A 395 16.89 -6.57 10.33
N ILE A 396 16.22 -5.71 11.09
CA ILE A 396 15.03 -4.97 10.64
C ILE A 396 15.08 -3.50 11.05
N ARG A 397 14.81 -2.60 10.10
CA ARG A 397 14.64 -1.16 10.35
C ARG A 397 13.18 -0.77 10.19
N PHE A 398 12.67 -0.05 11.18
CA PHE A 398 11.36 0.58 11.16
C PHE A 398 11.54 2.08 10.89
N HIS A 399 11.25 2.52 9.67
CA HIS A 399 11.26 3.95 9.33
C HIS A 399 9.91 4.56 9.68
N TYR A 400 9.89 5.67 10.41
CA TYR A 400 8.65 6.34 10.82
C TYR A 400 8.80 7.86 10.85
N GLY A 401 7.80 8.55 10.32
CA GLY A 401 7.75 10.01 10.29
C GLY A 401 7.27 10.58 11.61
N LEU A 402 7.94 11.64 12.07
CA LEU A 402 7.48 12.38 13.25
C LEU A 402 6.25 13.26 12.97
N ALA A 403 5.85 13.43 11.70
CA ALA A 403 4.67 14.16 11.27
C ALA A 403 3.79 13.31 10.32
N ASP A 404 3.83 11.98 10.45
CA ASP A 404 3.03 11.06 9.64
C ASP A 404 1.53 11.21 10.01
N GLU A 405 0.79 11.86 9.13
CA GLU A 405 -0.62 12.22 9.34
C GLU A 405 -1.54 11.01 9.46
N ALA A 406 -1.12 9.84 8.95
CA ALA A 406 -1.91 8.62 8.99
C ALA A 406 -1.55 7.73 10.19
N LEU A 407 -0.30 7.75 10.62
CA LEU A 407 0.27 6.80 11.58
C LEU A 407 1.15 7.51 12.60
N HIS A 408 0.59 7.74 13.79
CA HIS A 408 1.32 8.39 14.86
C HIS A 408 2.60 7.61 15.22
N PRO A 409 3.77 8.27 15.41
CA PRO A 409 5.05 7.59 15.65
C PRO A 409 5.02 6.64 16.85
N ALA A 410 4.20 6.92 17.86
CA ALA A 410 4.03 6.04 19.03
C ALA A 410 3.61 4.60 18.67
N MET A 411 2.94 4.38 17.54
CA MET A 411 2.49 3.07 17.08
C MET A 411 3.64 2.11 16.71
N VAL A 412 4.84 2.62 16.50
CA VAL A 412 6.02 1.79 16.20
C VAL A 412 6.67 1.23 17.45
N TYR A 413 6.47 1.86 18.61
CA TYR A 413 7.28 1.59 19.80
C TYR A 413 7.05 0.20 20.39
N ARG A 414 5.83 -0.34 20.35
CA ARG A 414 5.56 -1.71 20.82
C ARG A 414 6.29 -2.77 19.99
N ALA A 415 6.39 -2.57 18.67
CA ALA A 415 7.14 -3.46 17.80
C ALA A 415 8.64 -3.36 18.07
N LEU A 416 9.17 -2.15 18.29
CA LEU A 416 10.58 -1.94 18.64
C LEU A 416 10.93 -2.52 20.01
N SER A 417 10.13 -2.25 21.05
CA SER A 417 10.42 -2.68 22.42
C SER A 417 10.42 -4.19 22.57
N ALA A 418 9.56 -4.89 21.81
CA ALA A 418 9.50 -6.35 21.79
C ALA A 418 10.36 -6.98 20.68
N GLY A 419 10.96 -6.16 19.81
CA GLY A 419 11.61 -6.55 18.57
C GLY A 419 12.95 -7.26 18.73
N GLY A 420 13.57 -7.14 19.91
CA GLY A 420 14.94 -7.63 20.16
C GLY A 420 16.01 -6.73 19.52
N HIS A 421 17.28 -7.09 19.74
CA HIS A 421 18.44 -6.23 19.38
C HIS A 421 18.64 -5.99 17.88
N GLN A 422 17.97 -6.76 17.02
CA GLN A 422 18.04 -6.59 15.57
C GLN A 422 16.98 -5.60 15.03
N ALA A 423 16.02 -5.19 15.87
CA ALA A 423 15.00 -4.21 15.52
C ALA A 423 15.45 -2.79 15.88
N VAL A 424 15.54 -1.93 14.87
CA VAL A 424 16.00 -0.55 15.02
C VAL A 424 14.96 0.41 14.45
N GLY A 425 14.63 1.46 15.20
CA GLY A 425 13.75 2.53 14.73
C GLY A 425 14.54 3.67 14.09
N ILE A 426 14.10 4.15 12.94
CA ILE A 426 14.68 5.28 12.20
C ILE A 426 13.63 6.40 12.14
N PRO A 427 13.64 7.37 13.08
CA PRO A 427 12.74 8.51 13.03
C PRO A 427 13.16 9.50 11.94
N THR A 428 12.19 9.98 11.16
CA THR A 428 12.41 11.03 10.16
C THR A 428 11.70 12.30 10.58
N ALA A 429 12.47 13.36 10.83
CA ALA A 429 11.92 14.64 11.29
C ALA A 429 10.99 15.26 10.23
N THR A 430 9.87 15.83 10.67
CA THR A 430 8.89 16.54 9.82
C THR A 430 8.26 15.73 8.67
N ALA A 431 8.56 14.44 8.57
CA ALA A 431 8.11 13.60 7.47
C ALA A 431 6.63 13.23 7.60
N SER A 432 5.87 13.47 6.53
CA SER A 432 4.53 12.93 6.29
C SER A 432 4.56 11.42 6.03
N HIS A 433 3.38 10.82 5.87
CA HIS A 433 3.26 9.39 5.55
C HIS A 433 4.02 8.99 4.27
N ARG A 434 3.90 9.80 3.22
CA ARG A 434 4.62 9.59 1.95
C ARG A 434 6.09 9.99 2.04
N ALA A 435 6.40 11.08 2.73
CA ALA A 435 7.77 11.56 2.83
C ALA A 435 8.66 10.61 3.66
N THR A 436 8.08 9.87 4.61
CA THR A 436 8.78 8.82 5.36
C THR A 436 9.32 7.73 4.43
N PHE A 437 8.47 7.21 3.54
CA PHE A 437 8.87 6.23 2.51
C PHE A 437 9.92 6.80 1.56
N LEU A 438 9.73 8.04 1.10
CA LEU A 438 10.69 8.66 0.20
C LEU A 438 12.05 8.85 0.86
N ALA A 439 12.09 9.31 2.12
CA ALA A 439 13.31 9.44 2.90
C ALA A 439 13.99 8.08 3.14
N ALA A 440 13.23 7.01 3.37
CA ALA A 440 13.81 5.67 3.49
C ALA A 440 14.56 5.24 2.22
N LEU A 441 14.14 5.67 1.02
CA LEU A 441 14.80 5.32 -0.25
C LEU A 441 15.89 6.30 -0.72
N TYR A 442 15.70 7.60 -0.46
CA TYR A 442 16.50 8.70 -1.02
C TYR A 442 17.18 9.58 0.02
N GLY A 443 16.80 9.44 1.30
CA GLY A 443 17.37 10.23 2.39
C GLY A 443 18.87 9.99 2.57
N ASP A 444 19.48 10.93 3.26
CA ASP A 444 20.87 10.92 3.67
C ASP A 444 20.97 10.87 5.20
N ALA A 445 22.19 10.91 5.73
CA ALA A 445 22.41 10.92 7.17
C ALA A 445 21.77 12.13 7.86
N ALA A 446 21.62 13.27 7.18
CA ALA A 446 20.99 14.46 7.78
C ALA A 446 19.47 14.25 7.95
N SER A 447 18.79 13.77 6.93
CA SER A 447 17.34 13.53 6.94
C SER A 447 16.93 12.30 7.77
N LEU A 448 17.82 11.32 7.93
CA LEU A 448 17.57 10.06 8.64
C LEU A 448 18.25 9.97 10.02
N GLY A 449 18.60 11.10 10.64
CA GLY A 449 19.12 11.12 12.01
C GLY A 449 20.42 10.34 12.19
N GLY A 450 21.32 10.40 11.21
CA GLY A 450 22.61 9.71 11.17
C GLY A 450 22.56 8.32 10.52
N ALA A 451 21.37 7.79 10.23
CA ALA A 451 21.21 6.49 9.57
C ALA A 451 21.35 6.58 8.05
N GLU A 452 21.61 5.43 7.43
CA GLU A 452 21.62 5.28 5.97
C GLU A 452 20.22 5.00 5.44
N ASN A 453 19.95 5.45 4.20
CA ASN A 453 18.78 4.98 3.46
C ASN A 453 18.83 3.46 3.22
N VAL A 454 17.67 2.88 2.93
CA VAL A 454 17.46 1.45 2.75
C VAL A 454 18.37 0.87 1.66
N PRO A 455 18.51 1.45 0.45
CA PRO A 455 19.42 0.89 -0.56
C PRO A 455 20.88 0.83 -0.10
N SER A 456 21.37 1.87 0.58
CA SER A 456 22.76 1.93 1.06
C SER A 456 22.97 0.93 2.20
N TRP A 457 22.01 0.80 3.11
CA TRP A 457 22.07 -0.15 4.21
C TRP A 457 21.99 -1.61 3.73
N PHE A 458 21.09 -1.93 2.79
CA PHE A 458 21.00 -3.26 2.20
C PHE A 458 22.30 -3.66 1.49
N GLY A 459 22.98 -2.71 0.83
CA GLY A 459 24.26 -2.92 0.16
C GLY A 459 25.42 -3.35 1.08
N LYS A 460 25.26 -3.31 2.41
CA LYS A 460 26.26 -3.76 3.38
C LYS A 460 26.22 -5.25 3.69
N PHE A 461 25.15 -5.93 3.30
CA PHE A 461 24.97 -7.36 3.59
C PHE A 461 25.58 -8.22 2.53
#